data_AF-A0AA90Q0K5-F1
#
_entry.id   AF-A0AA90Q0K5-F1
#
_cell.length_a   1.000
_cell.length_b   1.000
_cell.length_c   1.000
_cell.angle_alpha   90.00
_cell.angle_beta   90.00
_cell.angle_gamma   90.00
#
_symmetry.space_group_name_H-M   'P 1'
#
loop_
_entity.id
_entity.type
_entity.pdbx_description
1 polymer ?
#
loop_
_entity_poly.entity_id
_entity_poly.type
_entity_poly.pdbx_seq_one_letter_code
_entity_poly.pdbx_strand_id
1 'polypeptide(L)'
;MFDNMKIRTLVIGVLGFLIVLMVAIGAMGIYSGRHSVGLVRDITVEDQRNTNVQTSIRLEMELNRSQILQALQHNPVLSWSQLHDHPLAVHFDQIDAIAGRTAKRWEEYIASVRSPEEKRLAQEWYAKSDGLGIENVRAAAAFIKAEKWDDAETVLIKKINPGYRIGDATLATLKELADKRVKADDEMVNSSLARIAYGMMGILVIGVVLSVAVGWALVKAISVPLQEAMQIAVRVADGDLTGQIASHGRNEIGALLGAMAKMKSNLADIVSEVRSSTDTISSASSEIAAGNTDLSDRTSSQASSLEQTAASMEELTSTVRQNADNARQANVLALSASEVATKGGLVVAQVVETMGSINASSKKIVDIIAVIDGIAFQTNILALNAAVEAARAGEQGRGFAVVASEVRNLAQRSAGAAKEIKELIGDSVEKVDSGAKLVDQAGLTMQEIVTSIHRVTDIMGEITTASAEQTAGIDQINEAVGQMDSITQQNVALVEEAAAAAGLLQEQAGTLTQVVSVFKLDGSRAPVAAARHAPQRKAAPVAPRLAGLGAAAPRKAVAPRPAPQKRTASTAAESDWEEF
;
A
#
# COMPACT_ATOMS: atom_id res chain seq x y z
N MET A 1 4.71 -22.60 -35.69
CA MET A 1 6.00 -22.10 -36.26
C MET A 1 6.06 -20.58 -36.26
N PHE A 2 4.99 -19.88 -36.66
CA PHE A 2 4.93 -18.42 -36.65
C PHE A 2 4.84 -17.78 -35.26
N ASP A 3 4.37 -18.51 -34.23
CA ASP A 3 4.15 -17.98 -32.87
C ASP A 3 5.43 -17.55 -32.14
N ASN A 4 6.59 -18.01 -32.60
CA ASN A 4 7.89 -17.66 -32.03
C ASN A 4 8.72 -16.70 -32.90
N MET A 5 8.19 -16.30 -34.06
CA MET A 5 8.85 -15.32 -34.92
C MET A 5 8.42 -13.92 -34.51
N LYS A 6 9.38 -12.99 -34.49
CA LYS A 6 9.09 -11.56 -34.32
C LYS A 6 8.10 -11.10 -35.39
N ILE A 7 7.11 -10.32 -35.00
CA ILE A 7 6.06 -9.82 -35.91
C ILE A 7 6.69 -9.03 -37.05
N ARG A 8 7.73 -8.25 -36.76
CA ARG A 8 8.51 -7.54 -37.77
C ARG A 8 9.08 -8.49 -38.82
N THR A 9 9.69 -9.59 -38.40
CA THR A 9 10.27 -10.60 -39.30
C THR A 9 9.21 -11.30 -40.12
N LEU A 10 8.07 -11.62 -39.50
CA LEU A 10 6.92 -12.24 -40.15
C LEU A 10 6.35 -11.35 -41.26
N VAL A 11 6.06 -10.08 -40.96
CA VAL A 11 5.49 -9.12 -41.91
C VAL A 11 6.46 -8.84 -43.07
N ILE A 12 7.75 -8.62 -42.77
CA ILE A 12 8.77 -8.42 -43.80
C ILE A 12 8.91 -9.66 -44.70
N GLY A 13 8.90 -10.86 -44.10
CA GLY A 13 8.97 -12.12 -44.85
C GLY A 13 7.80 -12.30 -45.82
N VAL A 14 6.57 -12.01 -45.37
CA VAL A 14 5.37 -12.07 -46.21
C VAL A 14 5.41 -11.05 -47.34
N LEU A 15 5.72 -9.78 -47.03
CA LEU A 15 5.80 -8.73 -48.04
C LEU A 15 6.89 -9.05 -49.09
N GLY A 16 8.06 -9.50 -48.64
CA GLY A 16 9.14 -9.93 -49.53
C GLY A 16 8.73 -11.09 -50.44
N PHE A 17 8.05 -12.10 -49.89
CA PHE A 17 7.53 -13.21 -50.68
C PHE A 17 6.52 -12.77 -51.75
N LEU A 18 5.56 -11.91 -51.39
CA LEU A 18 4.56 -11.37 -52.33
C LEU A 18 5.20 -10.53 -53.44
N ILE A 19 6.21 -9.72 -53.12
CA ILE A 19 6.96 -8.95 -54.12
C ILE A 19 7.67 -9.87 -55.10
N VAL A 20 8.39 -10.89 -54.60
CA VAL A 20 9.09 -11.86 -55.46
C VAL A 20 8.10 -12.60 -56.36
N LEU A 21 6.96 -13.01 -55.82
CA LEU A 21 5.89 -13.66 -56.58
C LEU A 21 5.34 -12.75 -57.69
N MET A 22 5.09 -11.47 -57.37
CA MET A 22 4.57 -10.51 -58.33
C MET A 22 5.59 -10.23 -59.46
N VAL A 23 6.87 -10.11 -59.13
CA VAL A 23 7.95 -9.96 -60.12
C VAL A 23 8.06 -11.20 -61.01
N ALA A 24 7.96 -12.40 -60.45
CA ALA A 24 8.00 -13.65 -61.22
C ALA A 24 6.82 -13.76 -62.20
N ILE A 25 5.61 -13.44 -61.76
CA ILE A 25 4.41 -13.40 -62.61
C ILE A 25 4.57 -12.37 -63.73
N GLY A 26 5.03 -11.17 -63.41
CA GLY A 26 5.27 -10.11 -64.39
C GLY A 26 6.32 -10.49 -65.44
N ALA A 27 7.45 -11.06 -65.01
CA ALA A 27 8.51 -11.51 -65.89
C ALA A 27 8.02 -12.61 -66.86
N MET A 28 7.25 -13.57 -66.35
CA MET A 28 6.68 -14.64 -67.16
C MET A 28 5.63 -14.14 -68.16
N GLY A 29 4.79 -13.17 -67.75
CA GLY A 29 3.84 -12.51 -68.64
C GLY A 29 4.54 -11.78 -69.80
N ILE A 30 5.62 -11.04 -69.51
CA ILE A 30 6.43 -10.36 -70.53
C ILE A 30 7.08 -11.39 -71.48
N TYR A 31 7.68 -12.45 -70.96
CA TYR A 31 8.29 -13.51 -71.75
C TYR A 31 7.28 -14.16 -72.71
N SER A 32 6.11 -14.51 -72.17
CA SER A 32 5.04 -15.16 -72.92
C SER A 32 4.43 -14.25 -74.00
N GLY A 33 4.25 -12.97 -73.69
CA GLY A 33 3.81 -11.97 -74.67
C GLY A 33 4.80 -11.81 -75.83
N ARG A 34 6.11 -11.70 -75.53
CA ARG A 34 7.15 -11.64 -76.58
C ARG A 34 7.17 -12.87 -77.46
N HIS A 35 7.04 -14.06 -76.87
CA HIS A 35 7.00 -15.32 -77.62
C HIS A 35 5.78 -15.40 -78.56
N SER A 36 4.61 -14.95 -78.09
CA SER A 36 3.37 -14.92 -78.89
C SER A 36 3.47 -13.96 -80.08
N VAL A 37 4.04 -12.76 -79.87
CA VAL A 37 4.25 -11.78 -80.95
C VAL A 37 5.19 -12.33 -82.02
N GLY A 38 6.25 -13.06 -81.62
CA GLY A 38 7.18 -13.70 -82.56
C GLY A 38 6.49 -14.73 -83.45
N LEU A 39 5.65 -15.60 -82.87
CA LEU A 39 4.89 -16.62 -83.60
C LEU A 39 3.94 -16.02 -84.65
N VAL A 40 3.22 -14.95 -84.31
CA VAL A 40 2.27 -14.30 -85.24
C VAL A 40 2.99 -13.56 -86.38
N ARG A 41 4.07 -12.84 -86.06
CA ARG A 41 4.76 -11.99 -87.04
C ARG A 41 5.54 -12.78 -88.07
N ASP A 42 6.28 -13.80 -87.64
CA ASP A 42 7.27 -14.46 -88.48
C ASP A 42 6.69 -15.60 -89.32
N ILE A 43 5.43 -16.00 -89.07
CA ILE A 43 4.80 -17.16 -89.70
C ILE A 43 3.57 -16.74 -90.51
N THR A 44 2.52 -16.23 -89.84
CA THR A 44 1.23 -15.96 -90.51
C THR A 44 1.28 -14.76 -91.47
N VAL A 45 2.01 -13.69 -91.11
CA VAL A 45 2.04 -12.45 -91.92
C VAL A 45 2.91 -12.62 -93.18
N GLU A 46 4.00 -13.39 -93.10
CA GLU A 46 4.91 -13.63 -94.22
C GLU A 46 4.26 -14.52 -95.29
N ASP A 47 3.62 -15.62 -94.88
CA ASP A 47 2.92 -16.54 -95.80
C ASP A 47 1.70 -15.87 -96.46
N GLN A 48 0.92 -15.09 -95.71
CA GLN A 48 -0.20 -14.33 -96.28
C GLN A 48 0.26 -13.26 -97.29
N ARG A 49 1.40 -12.60 -97.03
CA ARG A 49 1.99 -11.63 -97.96
C ARG A 49 2.39 -12.31 -99.27
N ASN A 50 3.02 -13.48 -99.21
CA ASN A 50 3.43 -14.25 -100.38
C ASN A 50 2.23 -14.62 -101.28
N THR A 51 1.14 -15.12 -100.70
CA THR A 51 -0.11 -15.43 -101.44
C THR A 51 -0.72 -14.21 -102.13
N ASN A 52 -0.70 -13.05 -101.48
CA ASN A 52 -1.18 -11.78 -102.07
C ASN A 52 -0.32 -11.35 -103.27
N VAL A 53 0.99 -11.55 -103.18
CA VAL A 53 1.93 -11.24 -104.28
C VAL A 53 1.70 -12.16 -105.47
N GLN A 54 1.55 -13.47 -105.27
CA GLN A 54 1.21 -14.44 -106.32
C GLN A 54 -0.08 -14.05 -107.07
N THR A 55 -1.12 -13.68 -106.32
CA THR A 55 -2.41 -13.24 -106.89
C THR A 55 -2.26 -11.96 -107.71
N SER A 56 -1.42 -11.02 -107.25
CA SER A 56 -1.14 -9.78 -107.98
C SER A 56 -0.40 -10.03 -109.30
N ILE A 57 0.63 -10.89 -109.30
CA ILE A 57 1.35 -11.30 -110.53
C ILE A 57 0.37 -11.91 -111.53
N ARG A 58 -0.52 -12.80 -111.08
CA ARG A 58 -1.47 -13.47 -111.96
C ARG A 58 -2.48 -12.49 -112.58
N LEU A 59 -2.95 -11.52 -111.79
CA LEU A 59 -3.81 -10.44 -112.27
C LEU A 59 -3.08 -9.61 -113.34
N GLU A 60 -1.83 -9.23 -113.08
CA GLU A 60 -1.01 -8.48 -114.03
C GLU A 60 -0.80 -9.24 -115.35
N MET A 61 -0.58 -10.56 -115.30
CA MET A 61 -0.56 -11.43 -116.49
C MET A 61 -1.85 -11.29 -117.30
N GLU A 62 -3.03 -11.43 -116.68
CA GLU A 62 -4.31 -11.26 -117.39
C GLU A 62 -4.50 -9.85 -117.95
N LEU A 63 -4.10 -8.81 -117.22
CA LEU A 63 -4.18 -7.44 -117.70
C LEU A 63 -3.33 -7.25 -118.96
N ASN A 64 -2.11 -7.80 -118.99
CA ASN A 64 -1.22 -7.77 -120.15
C ASN A 64 -1.81 -8.49 -121.36
N ARG A 65 -2.32 -9.70 -121.15
CA ARG A 65 -3.04 -10.44 -122.19
C ARG A 65 -4.25 -9.66 -122.70
N SER A 66 -5.00 -9.00 -121.82
CA SER A 66 -6.13 -8.16 -122.21
C SER A 66 -5.70 -6.95 -123.03
N GLN A 67 -4.55 -6.34 -122.73
CA GLN A 67 -4.02 -5.24 -123.53
C GLN A 67 -3.65 -5.70 -124.94
N ILE A 68 -3.08 -6.90 -125.10
CA ILE A 68 -2.82 -7.48 -126.43
C ILE A 68 -4.13 -7.73 -127.19
N LEU A 69 -5.14 -8.28 -126.53
CA LEU A 69 -6.47 -8.48 -127.13
C LEU A 69 -7.10 -7.17 -127.60
N GLN A 70 -7.00 -6.11 -126.80
CA GLN A 70 -7.48 -4.77 -127.17
C GLN A 70 -6.66 -4.16 -128.30
N ALA A 71 -5.33 -4.29 -128.25
CA ALA A 71 -4.44 -3.80 -129.31
C ALA A 71 -4.74 -4.45 -130.67
N LEU A 72 -5.04 -5.76 -130.70
CA LEU A 72 -5.44 -6.47 -131.93
C LEU A 72 -6.74 -5.93 -132.56
N GLN A 73 -7.60 -5.25 -131.80
CA GLN A 73 -8.83 -4.65 -132.35
C GLN A 73 -8.56 -3.45 -133.27
N HIS A 74 -7.35 -2.88 -133.24
CA HIS A 74 -6.92 -1.86 -134.20
C HIS A 74 -6.52 -2.42 -135.57
N ASN A 75 -6.61 -3.74 -135.79
CA ASN A 75 -6.32 -4.33 -137.09
C ASN A 75 -7.25 -3.71 -138.17
N PRO A 76 -6.71 -3.01 -139.18
CA PRO A 76 -7.51 -2.27 -140.16
C PRO A 76 -8.37 -3.18 -141.05
N VAL A 77 -8.09 -4.49 -141.09
CA VAL A 77 -8.91 -5.49 -141.80
C VAL A 77 -10.28 -5.68 -141.11
N LEU A 78 -10.37 -5.40 -139.81
CA LEU A 78 -11.62 -5.52 -139.07
C LEU A 78 -12.50 -4.28 -139.30
N SER A 79 -13.77 -4.51 -139.64
CA SER A 79 -14.74 -3.44 -139.95
C SER A 79 -15.00 -2.48 -138.79
N TRP A 80 -14.76 -2.93 -137.55
CA TRP A 80 -14.95 -2.14 -136.32
C TRP A 80 -13.66 -1.52 -135.79
N SER A 81 -12.52 -1.63 -136.48
CA SER A 81 -11.26 -1.03 -136.02
C SER A 81 -11.36 0.49 -135.82
N GLN A 82 -12.21 1.16 -136.61
CA GLN A 82 -12.50 2.60 -136.48
C GLN A 82 -13.23 2.98 -135.19
N LEU A 83 -13.89 2.03 -134.50
CA LEU A 83 -14.49 2.27 -133.19
C LEU A 83 -13.45 2.30 -132.06
N HIS A 84 -12.21 1.89 -132.35
CA HIS A 84 -11.08 1.91 -131.42
C HIS A 84 -10.19 3.12 -131.76
N ASP A 85 -10.68 4.30 -131.37
CA ASP A 85 -10.27 5.62 -131.88
C ASP A 85 -9.06 6.26 -131.16
N HIS A 86 -8.40 5.53 -130.25
CA HIS A 86 -7.19 5.99 -129.57
C HIS A 86 -5.90 5.45 -130.21
N PRO A 87 -4.73 6.08 -129.96
CA PRO A 87 -3.47 5.57 -130.47
C PRO A 87 -3.11 4.20 -129.90
N LEU A 88 -2.51 3.32 -130.73
CA LEU A 88 -1.94 2.03 -130.31
C LEU A 88 -0.88 2.16 -129.20
N ALA A 89 -0.20 3.31 -129.10
CA ALA A 89 0.78 3.61 -128.06
C ALA A 89 0.22 3.44 -126.64
N VAL A 90 -1.08 3.73 -126.43
CA VAL A 90 -1.75 3.57 -125.13
C VAL A 90 -1.66 2.12 -124.63
N HIS A 91 -1.83 1.15 -125.52
CA HIS A 91 -1.72 -0.27 -125.17
C HIS A 91 -0.27 -0.68 -124.94
N PHE A 92 0.66 -0.21 -125.77
CA PHE A 92 2.07 -0.58 -125.64
C PHE A 92 2.69 -0.06 -124.35
N ASP A 93 2.39 1.18 -123.97
CA ASP A 93 2.87 1.77 -122.72
C ASP A 93 2.35 0.99 -121.51
N GLN A 94 1.07 0.57 -121.55
CA GLN A 94 0.50 -0.27 -120.50
C GLN A 94 1.12 -1.67 -120.48
N ILE A 95 1.35 -2.29 -121.64
CA ILE A 95 1.99 -3.59 -121.76
C ILE A 95 3.40 -3.56 -121.16
N ASP A 96 4.22 -2.58 -121.54
CA ASP A 96 5.59 -2.46 -121.06
C ASP A 96 5.62 -2.15 -119.55
N ALA A 97 4.72 -1.29 -119.06
CA ALA A 97 4.62 -0.97 -117.65
C ALA A 97 4.15 -2.17 -116.80
N ILE A 98 3.13 -2.91 -117.25
CA ILE A 98 2.65 -4.11 -116.54
C ILE A 98 3.73 -5.20 -116.60
N ALA A 99 4.32 -5.48 -117.77
CA ALA A 99 5.40 -6.45 -117.93
C ALA A 99 6.60 -6.15 -117.00
N GLY A 100 7.01 -4.88 -116.92
CA GLY A 100 8.07 -4.44 -116.02
C GLY A 100 7.71 -4.61 -114.54
N ARG A 101 6.48 -4.27 -114.14
CA ARG A 101 6.00 -4.50 -112.76
C ARG A 101 5.92 -5.98 -112.42
N THR A 102 5.45 -6.82 -113.35
CA THR A 102 5.37 -8.27 -113.16
C THR A 102 6.76 -8.89 -112.99
N ALA A 103 7.74 -8.49 -113.80
CA ALA A 103 9.13 -8.92 -113.65
C ALA A 103 9.69 -8.54 -112.26
N LYS A 104 9.55 -7.28 -111.87
CA LYS A 104 10.01 -6.79 -110.57
C LYS A 104 9.33 -7.52 -109.40
N ARG A 105 8.01 -7.68 -109.47
CA ARG A 105 7.22 -8.36 -108.43
C ARG A 105 7.59 -9.84 -108.32
N TRP A 106 7.90 -10.49 -109.44
CA TRP A 106 8.42 -11.85 -109.46
C TRP A 106 9.78 -11.97 -108.76
N GLU A 107 10.71 -11.06 -109.04
CA GLU A 107 12.03 -11.03 -108.38
C GLU A 107 11.91 -10.81 -106.87
N GLU A 108 11.08 -9.86 -106.45
CA GLU A 108 10.81 -9.59 -105.03
C GLU A 108 10.17 -10.80 -104.34
N TYR A 109 9.22 -11.46 -105.01
CA TYR A 109 8.56 -12.67 -104.50
C TYR A 109 9.55 -13.81 -104.33
N ILE A 110 10.29 -14.18 -105.37
CA ILE A 110 11.17 -15.36 -105.30
C ILE A 110 12.34 -15.17 -104.32
N ALA A 111 12.74 -13.91 -104.07
CA ALA A 111 13.70 -13.56 -103.04
C ALA A 111 13.13 -13.65 -101.62
N SER A 112 11.84 -13.38 -101.42
CA SER A 112 11.18 -13.49 -100.11
C SER A 112 10.79 -14.92 -99.72
N VAL A 113 10.65 -15.83 -100.68
CA VAL A 113 10.30 -17.22 -100.40
C VAL A 113 11.43 -17.96 -99.69
N ARG A 114 11.21 -18.33 -98.43
CA ARG A 114 12.14 -19.11 -97.60
C ARG A 114 11.97 -20.61 -97.74
N SER A 115 10.75 -21.06 -98.01
CA SER A 115 10.44 -22.49 -98.11
C SER A 115 11.05 -23.10 -99.38
N PRO A 116 11.89 -24.16 -99.26
CA PRO A 116 12.44 -24.83 -100.43
C PRO A 116 11.35 -25.37 -101.37
N GLU A 117 10.24 -25.85 -100.80
CA GLU A 117 9.12 -26.41 -101.55
C GLU A 117 8.30 -25.33 -102.27
N GLU A 118 8.01 -24.21 -101.58
CA GLU A 118 7.32 -23.08 -102.19
C GLU A 118 8.17 -22.46 -103.29
N LYS A 119 9.48 -22.31 -103.06
CA LYS A 119 10.42 -21.77 -104.04
C LYS A 119 10.46 -22.63 -105.30
N ARG A 120 10.46 -23.96 -105.13
CA ARG A 120 10.41 -24.92 -106.23
C ARG A 120 9.12 -24.79 -107.04
N LEU A 121 7.95 -24.74 -106.39
CA LEU A 121 6.65 -24.60 -107.05
C LEU A 121 6.49 -23.23 -107.73
N ALA A 122 6.98 -22.16 -107.10
CA ALA A 122 7.02 -20.83 -107.70
C ALA A 122 7.84 -20.83 -108.99
N GLN A 123 9.07 -21.38 -108.95
CA GLN A 123 9.91 -21.51 -110.15
C GLN A 123 9.26 -22.37 -111.22
N GLU A 124 8.54 -23.42 -110.81
CA GLU A 124 7.76 -24.26 -111.73
C GLU A 124 6.66 -23.45 -112.40
N TRP A 125 5.91 -22.63 -111.65
CA TRP A 125 4.92 -21.70 -112.20
C TRP A 125 5.52 -20.73 -113.20
N TYR A 126 6.66 -20.10 -112.86
CA TYR A 126 7.38 -19.19 -113.77
C TYR A 126 7.80 -19.89 -115.07
N ALA A 127 8.36 -21.10 -114.98
CA ALA A 127 8.79 -21.85 -116.16
C ALA A 127 7.61 -22.33 -117.02
N LYS A 128 6.55 -22.86 -116.38
CA LYS A 128 5.35 -23.40 -117.08
C LYS A 128 4.47 -22.32 -117.71
N SER A 129 4.54 -21.10 -117.17
CA SER A 129 3.92 -19.91 -117.76
C SER A 129 4.78 -19.21 -118.82
N ASP A 130 5.92 -19.82 -119.20
CA ASP A 130 6.88 -19.27 -120.16
C ASP A 130 7.37 -17.88 -119.75
N GLY A 131 7.91 -17.79 -118.52
CA GLY A 131 8.37 -16.54 -117.92
C GLY A 131 7.23 -15.58 -117.60
N LEU A 132 6.11 -16.10 -117.10
CA LEU A 132 4.86 -15.35 -116.85
C LEU A 132 4.30 -14.69 -118.13
N GLY A 133 4.74 -15.15 -119.29
CA GLY A 133 4.42 -14.62 -120.62
C GLY A 133 4.94 -13.20 -120.88
N ILE A 134 5.86 -12.68 -120.07
CA ILE A 134 6.41 -11.32 -120.20
C ILE A 134 6.97 -11.08 -121.61
N GLU A 135 7.87 -11.96 -122.05
CA GLU A 135 8.49 -11.85 -123.37
C GLU A 135 7.52 -12.16 -124.51
N ASN A 136 6.56 -13.08 -124.30
CA ASN A 136 5.53 -13.38 -125.29
C ASN A 136 4.58 -12.21 -125.51
N VAL A 137 4.18 -11.51 -124.45
CA VAL A 137 3.34 -10.30 -124.54
C VAL A 137 4.11 -9.18 -125.25
N ARG A 138 5.40 -8.98 -124.93
CA ARG A 138 6.25 -8.01 -125.65
C ARG A 138 6.42 -8.36 -127.12
N ALA A 139 6.61 -9.65 -127.44
CA ALA A 139 6.71 -10.13 -128.82
C ALA A 139 5.41 -9.90 -129.59
N ALA A 140 4.25 -10.20 -129.00
CA ALA A 140 2.96 -9.91 -129.60
C ALA A 140 2.78 -8.40 -129.84
N ALA A 141 3.14 -7.55 -128.86
CA ALA A 141 3.12 -6.10 -129.03
C ALA A 141 4.06 -5.62 -130.16
N ALA A 142 5.24 -6.21 -130.30
CA ALA A 142 6.18 -5.88 -131.37
C ALA A 142 5.66 -6.28 -132.76
N PHE A 143 4.97 -7.42 -132.88
CA PHE A 143 4.28 -7.81 -134.12
C PHE A 143 3.17 -6.82 -134.48
N ILE A 144 2.38 -6.37 -133.50
CA ILE A 144 1.35 -5.34 -133.71
C ILE A 144 1.99 -4.01 -134.16
N LYS A 145 3.09 -3.58 -133.53
CA LYS A 145 3.85 -2.37 -133.94
C LYS A 145 4.36 -2.45 -135.38
N ALA A 146 4.69 -3.65 -135.85
CA ALA A 146 5.13 -3.92 -137.21
C ALA A 146 3.97 -4.20 -138.19
N GLU A 147 2.73 -3.98 -137.76
CA GLU A 147 1.50 -4.26 -138.52
C GLU A 147 1.33 -5.73 -138.94
N LYS A 148 2.00 -6.65 -138.24
CA LYS A 148 1.91 -8.10 -138.44
C LYS A 148 0.86 -8.70 -137.51
N TRP A 149 -0.41 -8.41 -137.81
CA TRP A 149 -1.56 -8.75 -136.95
C TRP A 149 -1.73 -10.27 -136.72
N ASP A 150 -1.63 -11.07 -137.78
CA ASP A 150 -1.78 -12.53 -137.70
C ASP A 150 -0.68 -13.19 -136.86
N ASP A 151 0.55 -12.66 -136.94
CA ASP A 151 1.68 -13.14 -136.12
C ASP A 151 1.44 -12.82 -134.63
N ALA A 152 0.95 -11.62 -134.33
CA ALA A 152 0.58 -11.22 -132.96
C ALA A 152 -0.56 -12.07 -132.38
N GLU A 153 -1.60 -12.31 -133.18
CA GLU A 153 -2.71 -13.21 -132.81
C GLU A 153 -2.22 -14.65 -132.62
N THR A 154 -1.29 -15.11 -133.47
CA THR A 154 -0.66 -16.42 -133.31
C THR A 154 0.11 -16.54 -132.01
N VAL A 155 0.89 -15.53 -131.62
CA VAL A 155 1.58 -15.51 -130.31
C VAL A 155 0.57 -15.53 -129.17
N LEU A 156 -0.51 -14.75 -129.26
CA LEU A 156 -1.57 -14.77 -128.25
C LEU A 156 -2.22 -16.15 -128.10
N ILE A 157 -2.66 -16.76 -129.21
CA ILE A 157 -3.42 -18.01 -129.20
C ILE A 157 -2.51 -19.22 -128.93
N LYS A 158 -1.29 -19.25 -129.45
CA LYS A 158 -0.39 -20.42 -129.40
C LYS A 158 0.68 -20.35 -128.30
N LYS A 159 0.98 -19.17 -127.75
CA LYS A 159 2.00 -19.00 -126.70
C LYS A 159 1.41 -18.45 -125.40
N ILE A 160 0.80 -17.27 -125.43
CA ILE A 160 0.29 -16.59 -124.22
C ILE A 160 -0.85 -17.39 -123.57
N ASN A 161 -1.93 -17.67 -124.31
CA ASN A 161 -3.10 -18.37 -123.76
C ASN A 161 -2.74 -19.78 -123.21
N PRO A 162 -1.98 -20.63 -123.94
CA PRO A 162 -1.57 -21.92 -123.42
C PRO A 162 -0.61 -21.81 -122.23
N GLY A 163 0.35 -20.88 -122.28
CA GLY A 163 1.28 -20.64 -121.17
C GLY A 163 0.54 -20.25 -119.89
N TYR A 164 -0.45 -19.37 -119.98
CA TYR A 164 -1.24 -18.97 -118.80
C TYR A 164 -2.07 -20.12 -118.26
N ARG A 165 -2.75 -20.87 -119.14
CA ARG A 165 -3.54 -22.04 -118.73
C ARG A 165 -2.70 -23.15 -118.09
N ILE A 166 -1.49 -23.40 -118.61
CA ILE A 166 -0.56 -24.41 -118.05
C ILE A 166 0.05 -23.89 -116.75
N GLY A 167 0.43 -22.61 -116.70
CA GLY A 167 0.90 -21.93 -115.51
C GLY A 167 -0.16 -21.91 -114.39
N ASP A 168 -1.44 -21.76 -114.72
CA ASP A 168 -2.53 -21.74 -113.74
C ASP A 168 -2.65 -23.06 -112.97
N ALA A 169 -2.36 -24.19 -113.61
CA ALA A 169 -2.33 -25.48 -112.92
C ALA A 169 -1.21 -25.54 -111.88
N THR A 170 -0.06 -24.92 -112.15
CA THR A 170 1.09 -24.84 -111.22
C THR A 170 0.90 -23.76 -110.16
N LEU A 171 0.22 -22.66 -110.50
CA LEU A 171 -0.20 -21.65 -109.52
C LEU A 171 -1.23 -22.22 -108.54
N ALA A 172 -2.14 -23.10 -109.00
CA ALA A 172 -3.12 -23.75 -108.15
C ALA A 172 -2.44 -24.64 -107.09
N THR A 173 -1.42 -25.42 -107.46
CA THR A 173 -0.66 -26.24 -106.51
C THR A 173 0.17 -25.39 -105.54
N LEU A 174 0.74 -24.28 -106.02
CA LEU A 174 1.43 -23.30 -105.18
C LEU A 174 0.48 -22.65 -104.15
N LYS A 175 -0.73 -22.27 -104.57
CA LYS A 175 -1.78 -21.73 -103.68
C LYS A 175 -2.26 -22.76 -102.67
N GLU A 176 -2.44 -24.02 -103.07
CA GLU A 176 -2.84 -25.09 -102.14
C GLU A 176 -1.80 -25.31 -101.03
N LEU A 177 -0.51 -25.24 -101.36
CA LEU A 177 0.56 -25.31 -100.36
C LEU A 177 0.50 -24.12 -99.39
N ALA A 178 0.30 -22.90 -99.91
CA ALA A 178 0.19 -21.70 -99.09
C ALA A 178 -1.04 -21.76 -98.17
N ASP A 179 -2.19 -22.20 -98.67
CA ASP A 179 -3.41 -22.37 -97.87
C ASP A 179 -3.24 -23.43 -96.75
N LYS A 180 -2.53 -24.52 -97.02
CA LYS A 180 -2.20 -25.54 -96.00
C LYS A 180 -1.32 -24.98 -94.89
N ARG A 181 -0.33 -24.16 -95.24
CA ARG A 181 0.57 -23.51 -94.27
C ARG A 181 -0.17 -22.50 -93.41
N VAL A 182 -0.93 -21.59 -94.01
CA VAL A 182 -1.74 -20.60 -93.29
C VAL A 182 -2.68 -21.27 -92.27
N LYS A 183 -3.32 -22.40 -92.64
CA LYS A 183 -4.15 -23.18 -91.70
C LYS A 183 -3.36 -23.82 -90.56
N ALA A 184 -2.22 -24.46 -90.88
CA ALA A 184 -1.37 -25.07 -89.87
C ALA A 184 -0.80 -24.04 -88.87
N ASP A 185 -0.48 -22.84 -89.37
CA ASP A 185 0.03 -21.74 -88.58
C ASP A 185 -1.05 -21.15 -87.66
N ASP A 186 -2.28 -21.00 -88.16
CA ASP A 186 -3.42 -20.56 -87.35
C ASP A 186 -3.72 -21.54 -86.20
N GLU A 187 -3.70 -22.85 -86.47
CA GLU A 187 -3.85 -23.89 -85.44
C GLU A 187 -2.69 -23.87 -84.42
N MET A 188 -1.46 -23.69 -84.87
CA MET A 188 -0.28 -23.61 -84.01
C MET A 188 -0.27 -22.35 -83.14
N VAL A 189 -0.68 -21.21 -83.68
CA VAL A 189 -0.82 -19.94 -82.93
C VAL A 189 -1.94 -20.07 -81.90
N ASN A 190 -3.13 -20.54 -82.29
CA ASN A 190 -4.27 -20.67 -81.37
C ASN A 190 -3.99 -21.65 -80.22
N SER A 191 -3.38 -22.81 -80.51
CA SER A 191 -3.00 -23.77 -79.46
C SER A 191 -1.90 -23.25 -78.53
N SER A 192 -0.97 -22.44 -79.04
CA SER A 192 0.08 -21.82 -78.23
C SER A 192 -0.45 -20.69 -77.35
N LEU A 193 -1.35 -19.84 -77.88
CA LEU A 193 -2.06 -18.82 -77.11
C LEU A 193 -2.93 -19.43 -76.00
N ALA A 194 -3.65 -20.53 -76.29
CA ALA A 194 -4.44 -21.24 -75.29
C ALA A 194 -3.57 -21.81 -74.16
N ARG A 195 -2.45 -22.48 -74.48
CA ARG A 195 -1.50 -22.99 -73.47
C ARG A 195 -0.93 -21.88 -72.58
N ILE A 196 -0.59 -20.75 -73.19
CA ILE A 196 -0.13 -19.56 -72.47
C ILE A 196 -1.21 -19.03 -71.52
N ALA A 197 -2.45 -18.88 -72.00
CA ALA A 197 -3.55 -18.38 -71.20
C ALA A 197 -3.86 -19.28 -70.00
N TYR A 198 -3.91 -20.61 -70.20
CA TYR A 198 -4.12 -21.56 -69.11
C TYR A 198 -2.95 -21.58 -68.12
N GLY A 199 -1.70 -21.47 -68.60
CA GLY A 199 -0.53 -21.35 -67.72
C GLY A 199 -0.58 -20.10 -66.85
N MET A 200 -0.92 -18.95 -67.42
CA MET A 200 -1.08 -17.70 -66.66
C MET A 200 -2.23 -17.79 -65.64
N MET A 201 -3.36 -18.38 -66.02
CA MET A 201 -4.49 -18.57 -65.12
C MET A 201 -4.14 -19.49 -63.94
N GLY A 202 -3.40 -20.57 -64.18
CA GLY A 202 -2.95 -21.47 -63.12
C GLY A 202 -2.05 -20.78 -62.08
N ILE A 203 -1.09 -19.98 -62.54
CA ILE A 203 -0.19 -19.22 -61.65
C ILE A 203 -0.97 -18.16 -60.86
N LEU A 204 -1.93 -17.48 -61.50
CA LEU A 204 -2.77 -16.49 -60.82
C LEU A 204 -3.58 -17.13 -59.69
N VAL A 205 -4.21 -18.29 -59.94
CA VAL A 205 -4.96 -19.03 -58.91
C VAL A 205 -4.05 -19.44 -57.75
N ILE A 206 -2.87 -19.98 -58.03
CA ILE A 206 -1.90 -20.35 -56.99
C ILE A 206 -1.49 -19.12 -56.17
N GLY A 207 -1.23 -17.98 -56.82
CA GLY A 207 -0.87 -16.74 -56.14
C GLY A 207 -1.97 -16.22 -55.23
N VAL A 208 -3.23 -16.29 -55.66
CA VAL A 208 -4.39 -15.91 -54.83
C VAL A 208 -4.52 -16.84 -53.61
N VAL A 209 -4.44 -18.16 -53.81
CA VAL A 209 -4.55 -19.14 -52.71
C VAL A 209 -3.46 -18.94 -51.67
N LEU A 210 -2.21 -18.75 -52.10
CA LEU A 210 -1.09 -18.47 -51.18
C LEU A 210 -1.29 -17.15 -50.44
N SER A 211 -1.76 -16.11 -51.12
CA SER A 211 -2.03 -14.80 -50.49
C SER A 211 -3.11 -14.90 -49.41
N VAL A 212 -4.20 -15.61 -49.67
CA VAL A 212 -5.28 -15.85 -48.69
C VAL A 212 -4.78 -16.68 -47.51
N ALA A 213 -4.04 -17.76 -47.76
CA ALA A 213 -3.51 -18.63 -46.71
C ALA A 213 -2.55 -17.86 -45.77
N VAL A 214 -1.65 -17.05 -46.34
CA VAL A 214 -0.72 -16.22 -45.58
C VAL A 214 -1.47 -15.11 -44.83
N GLY A 215 -2.43 -14.44 -45.47
CA GLY A 215 -3.27 -13.43 -44.82
C GLY A 215 -4.03 -13.98 -43.61
N TRP A 216 -4.63 -15.16 -43.75
CA TRP A 216 -5.30 -15.85 -42.64
C TRP A 216 -4.34 -16.19 -41.49
N ALA A 217 -3.14 -16.67 -41.81
CA ALA A 217 -2.11 -16.96 -40.80
C ALA A 217 -1.66 -15.68 -40.06
N LEU A 218 -1.49 -14.56 -40.75
CA LEU A 218 -1.16 -13.26 -40.14
C LEU A 218 -2.26 -12.76 -39.21
N VAL A 219 -3.53 -12.80 -39.65
CA VAL A 219 -4.68 -12.40 -38.82
C VAL A 219 -4.73 -13.25 -37.56
N LYS A 220 -4.58 -14.58 -37.69
CA LYS A 220 -4.59 -15.48 -36.54
C LYS A 220 -3.41 -15.24 -35.59
N ALA A 221 -2.22 -14.97 -36.11
CA ALA A 221 -1.01 -14.76 -35.31
C ALA A 221 -0.95 -13.40 -34.60
N ILE A 222 -1.66 -12.38 -35.10
CA ILE A 222 -1.62 -11.01 -34.57
C ILE A 222 -2.94 -10.62 -33.89
N SER A 223 -4.07 -10.78 -34.58
CA SER A 223 -5.36 -10.23 -34.11
C SER A 223 -5.92 -10.99 -32.91
N VAL A 224 -5.79 -12.33 -32.88
CA VAL A 224 -6.32 -13.15 -31.77
C VAL A 224 -5.61 -12.83 -30.45
N PRO A 225 -4.26 -12.85 -30.35
CA PRO A 225 -3.59 -12.53 -29.09
C PRO A 225 -3.73 -11.05 -28.69
N LEU A 226 -3.89 -10.14 -29.65
CA LEU A 226 -4.11 -8.73 -29.34
C LEU A 226 -5.50 -8.50 -28.73
N GLN A 227 -6.51 -9.26 -29.16
CA GLN A 227 -7.82 -9.28 -28.51
C GLN A 227 -7.73 -9.83 -27.08
N GLU A 228 -6.93 -10.87 -26.85
CA GLU A 228 -6.70 -11.40 -25.50
C GLU A 228 -6.03 -10.37 -24.59
N ALA A 229 -4.97 -9.69 -25.08
CA ALA A 229 -4.33 -8.60 -24.36
C ALA A 229 -5.33 -7.47 -24.03
N MET A 230 -6.19 -7.09 -24.98
CA MET A 230 -7.24 -6.09 -24.75
C MET A 230 -8.23 -6.54 -23.66
N GLN A 231 -8.70 -7.79 -23.70
CA GLN A 231 -9.60 -8.33 -22.69
C GLN A 231 -8.97 -8.37 -21.30
N ILE A 232 -7.67 -8.66 -21.20
CA ILE A 232 -6.92 -8.59 -19.95
C ILE A 232 -6.87 -7.14 -19.45
N ALA A 233 -6.57 -6.17 -20.32
CA ALA A 233 -6.50 -4.76 -19.95
C ALA A 233 -7.85 -4.25 -19.43
N VAL A 234 -8.94 -4.60 -20.11
CA VAL A 234 -10.31 -4.26 -19.68
C VAL A 234 -10.63 -4.87 -18.32
N ARG A 235 -10.34 -6.17 -18.12
CA ARG A 235 -10.54 -6.81 -16.80
C ARG A 235 -9.77 -6.11 -15.69
N VAL A 236 -8.49 -5.80 -15.91
CA VAL A 236 -7.67 -5.07 -14.93
C VAL A 236 -8.24 -3.66 -14.65
N ALA A 237 -8.70 -2.96 -15.69
CA ALA A 237 -9.31 -1.63 -15.54
C ALA A 237 -10.64 -1.68 -14.78
N ASP A 238 -11.42 -2.75 -14.94
CA ASP A 238 -12.66 -3.02 -14.19
C ASP A 238 -12.39 -3.54 -12.77
N GLY A 239 -11.12 -3.61 -12.35
CA GLY A 239 -10.70 -4.10 -11.04
C GLY A 239 -10.65 -5.63 -10.92
N ASP A 240 -10.89 -6.38 -11.98
CA ASP A 240 -10.79 -7.84 -11.97
C ASP A 240 -9.32 -8.29 -12.15
N LEU A 241 -8.67 -8.63 -11.04
CA LEU A 241 -7.30 -9.16 -11.00
C LEU A 241 -7.28 -10.70 -10.89
N THR A 242 -8.44 -11.35 -11.07
CA THR A 242 -8.58 -12.81 -11.01
C THR A 242 -8.15 -13.50 -12.30
N GLY A 243 -7.90 -14.80 -12.21
CA GLY A 243 -7.51 -15.64 -13.32
C GLY A 243 -6.04 -15.53 -13.71
N GLN A 244 -5.58 -16.55 -14.44
CA GLN A 244 -4.21 -16.61 -14.96
C GLN A 244 -4.12 -16.01 -16.36
N ILE A 245 -3.08 -15.22 -16.59
CA ILE A 245 -2.72 -14.74 -17.92
C ILE A 245 -1.67 -15.69 -18.46
N ALA A 246 -2.05 -16.53 -19.42
CA ALA A 246 -1.14 -17.46 -20.05
C ALA A 246 -0.37 -16.73 -21.15
N SER A 247 0.93 -16.47 -20.94
CA SER A 247 1.77 -15.90 -21.99
C SER A 247 2.13 -17.00 -22.99
N HIS A 248 1.60 -16.89 -24.21
CA HIS A 248 1.94 -17.79 -25.31
C HIS A 248 2.85 -17.08 -26.31
N GLY A 249 3.92 -17.75 -26.73
CA GLY A 249 4.86 -17.25 -27.75
C GLY A 249 6.04 -16.43 -27.22
N ARG A 250 7.13 -16.40 -28.00
CA ARG A 250 8.38 -15.66 -27.68
C ARG A 250 8.53 -14.34 -28.46
N ASN A 251 7.46 -13.91 -29.14
CA ASN A 251 7.44 -12.69 -29.93
C ASN A 251 7.00 -11.47 -29.09
N GLU A 252 6.85 -10.32 -29.74
CA GLU A 252 6.49 -9.05 -29.10
C GLU A 252 5.14 -9.10 -28.37
N ILE A 253 4.18 -9.88 -28.89
CA ILE A 253 2.88 -10.11 -28.23
C ILE A 253 3.05 -10.96 -26.96
N GLY A 254 3.85 -12.03 -27.03
CA GLY A 254 4.16 -12.85 -25.85
C GLY A 254 4.83 -12.02 -24.74
N ALA A 255 5.73 -11.10 -25.11
CA ALA A 255 6.34 -10.15 -24.19
C ALA A 255 5.31 -9.16 -23.60
N LEU A 256 4.38 -8.65 -24.42
CA LEU A 256 3.27 -7.80 -23.96
C LEU A 256 2.38 -8.53 -22.94
N LEU A 257 1.92 -9.75 -23.26
CA LEU A 257 1.11 -10.56 -22.35
C LEU A 257 1.87 -10.88 -21.05
N GLY A 258 3.17 -11.17 -21.12
CA GLY A 258 4.01 -11.37 -19.95
C GLY A 258 4.14 -10.12 -19.08
N ALA A 259 4.32 -8.94 -19.69
CA ALA A 259 4.36 -7.68 -18.97
C ALA A 259 3.01 -7.36 -18.30
N MET A 260 1.89 -7.62 -18.99
CA MET A 260 0.55 -7.48 -18.43
C MET A 260 0.29 -8.45 -17.28
N ALA A 261 0.77 -9.70 -17.38
CA ALA A 261 0.70 -10.68 -16.30
C ALA A 261 1.43 -10.20 -15.05
N LYS A 262 2.64 -9.64 -15.23
CA LYS A 262 3.41 -9.05 -14.14
C LYS A 262 2.72 -7.84 -13.53
N MET A 263 2.18 -6.93 -14.35
CA MET A 263 1.41 -5.78 -13.88
C MET A 263 0.20 -6.19 -13.05
N LYS A 264 -0.58 -7.18 -13.53
CA LYS A 264 -1.72 -7.75 -12.79
C LYS A 264 -1.28 -8.34 -11.45
N SER A 265 -0.22 -9.13 -11.42
CA SER A 265 0.31 -9.73 -10.19
C SER A 265 0.70 -8.66 -9.18
N ASN A 266 1.49 -7.66 -9.60
CA ASN A 266 1.92 -6.59 -8.71
C ASN A 266 0.74 -5.78 -8.15
N LEU A 267 -0.28 -5.49 -8.98
CA LEU A 267 -1.50 -4.83 -8.51
C LEU A 267 -2.25 -5.70 -7.50
N ALA A 268 -2.33 -7.02 -7.74
CA ALA A 268 -2.99 -7.94 -6.82
C ALA A 268 -2.26 -8.00 -5.47
N ASP A 269 -0.93 -8.03 -5.48
CA ASP A 269 -0.09 -8.02 -4.28
C ASP A 269 -0.29 -6.72 -3.48
N ILE A 270 -0.26 -5.55 -4.15
CA ILE A 270 -0.49 -4.25 -3.52
C ILE A 270 -1.89 -4.18 -2.90
N VAL A 271 -2.94 -4.60 -3.62
CA VAL A 271 -4.31 -4.60 -3.09
C VAL A 271 -4.44 -5.56 -1.90
N SER A 272 -3.78 -6.72 -1.94
CA SER A 272 -3.78 -7.67 -0.84
C SER A 272 -3.08 -7.11 0.40
N GLU A 273 -1.93 -6.46 0.22
CA GLU A 273 -1.18 -5.81 1.29
C GLU A 273 -2.00 -4.68 1.91
N VAL A 274 -2.60 -3.81 1.10
CA VAL A 274 -3.46 -2.72 1.59
C VAL A 274 -4.65 -3.27 2.38
N ARG A 275 -5.32 -4.34 1.92
CA ARG A 275 -6.40 -5.00 2.68
C ARG A 275 -5.91 -5.50 4.04
N SER A 276 -4.79 -6.22 4.07
CA SER A 276 -4.20 -6.75 5.31
C SER A 276 -3.80 -5.63 6.28
N SER A 277 -3.17 -4.57 5.79
CA SER A 277 -2.79 -3.41 6.60
C SER A 277 -4.02 -2.69 7.15
N THR A 278 -5.08 -2.57 6.34
CA THR A 278 -6.32 -1.92 6.75
C THR A 278 -7.07 -2.72 7.82
N ASP A 279 -7.14 -4.05 7.69
CA ASP A 279 -7.70 -4.94 8.72
C ASP A 279 -6.90 -4.84 10.03
N THR A 280 -5.58 -4.72 9.92
CA THR A 280 -4.69 -4.51 11.09
C THR A 280 -4.97 -3.17 11.75
N ILE A 281 -5.08 -2.08 10.99
CA ILE A 281 -5.42 -0.74 11.50
C ILE A 281 -6.80 -0.75 12.17
N SER A 282 -7.80 -1.37 11.56
CA SER A 282 -9.15 -1.48 12.14
C SER A 282 -9.14 -2.24 13.46
N SER A 283 -8.39 -3.35 13.53
CA SER A 283 -8.26 -4.15 14.75
C SER A 283 -7.54 -3.38 15.85
N ALA A 284 -6.40 -2.75 15.53
CA ALA A 284 -5.62 -1.94 16.47
C ALA A 284 -6.43 -0.73 16.98
N SER A 285 -7.18 -0.06 16.11
CA SER A 285 -8.05 1.07 16.49
C SER A 285 -9.16 0.62 17.44
N SER A 286 -9.73 -0.57 17.21
CA SER A 286 -10.73 -1.16 18.12
C SER A 286 -10.13 -1.50 19.49
N GLU A 287 -8.89 -1.99 19.52
CA GLU A 287 -8.15 -2.26 20.76
C GLU A 287 -7.82 -0.97 21.52
N ILE A 288 -7.40 0.09 20.81
CA ILE A 288 -7.20 1.43 21.40
C ILE A 288 -8.51 1.95 21.99
N ALA A 289 -9.63 1.85 21.27
CA ALA A 289 -10.93 2.31 21.77
C ALA A 289 -11.37 1.56 23.04
N ALA A 290 -11.16 0.24 23.07
CA ALA A 290 -11.42 -0.56 24.26
C ALA A 290 -10.49 -0.17 25.42
N GLY A 291 -9.19 0.04 25.14
CA GLY A 291 -8.21 0.49 26.13
C GLY A 291 -8.51 1.88 26.69
N ASN A 292 -9.01 2.80 25.86
CA ASN A 292 -9.46 4.12 26.30
C ASN A 292 -10.70 4.05 27.18
N THR A 293 -11.62 3.12 26.92
CA THR A 293 -12.78 2.89 27.78
C THR A 293 -12.32 2.41 29.17
N ASP A 294 -11.39 1.45 29.24
CA ASP A 294 -10.81 1.00 30.52
C ASP A 294 -10.07 2.15 31.23
N LEU A 295 -9.29 2.94 30.49
CA LEU A 295 -8.61 4.10 31.05
C LEU A 295 -9.60 5.12 31.61
N SER A 296 -10.69 5.41 30.88
CA SER A 296 -11.78 6.28 31.33
C SER A 296 -12.39 5.79 32.65
N ASP A 297 -12.71 4.50 32.76
CA ASP A 297 -13.29 3.90 33.96
C ASP A 297 -12.33 4.00 35.16
N ARG A 298 -11.03 3.78 34.92
CA ARG A 298 -9.98 3.92 35.94
C ARG A 298 -9.78 5.38 36.35
N THR A 299 -9.78 6.32 35.41
CA THR A 299 -9.66 7.76 35.67
C THR A 299 -10.87 8.26 36.46
N SER A 300 -12.09 7.79 36.14
CA SER A 300 -13.30 8.09 36.92
C SER A 300 -13.22 7.52 38.34
N SER A 301 -12.72 6.30 38.51
CA SER A 301 -12.52 5.69 39.83
C SER A 301 -11.45 6.43 40.65
N GLN A 302 -10.40 6.91 39.99
CA GLN A 302 -9.34 7.71 40.59
C GLN A 302 -9.88 9.08 41.04
N ALA A 303 -10.70 9.75 40.22
CA ALA A 303 -11.35 11.00 40.59
C ALA A 303 -12.20 10.83 41.86
N SER A 304 -13.03 9.79 41.93
CA SER A 304 -13.82 9.49 43.13
C SER A 304 -12.95 9.20 44.37
N SER A 305 -11.81 8.50 44.18
CA SER A 305 -10.86 8.23 45.27
C SER A 305 -10.16 9.50 45.75
N LEU A 306 -9.82 10.41 44.84
CA LEU A 306 -9.25 11.72 45.17
C LEU A 306 -10.25 12.59 45.92
N GLU A 307 -11.52 12.58 45.52
CA GLU A 307 -12.60 13.31 46.19
C GLU A 307 -12.78 12.82 47.64
N GLN A 308 -12.79 11.50 47.85
CA GLN A 308 -12.85 10.92 49.20
C GLN A 308 -11.58 11.24 50.02
N THR A 309 -10.41 11.25 49.36
CA THR A 309 -9.15 11.60 50.02
C THR A 309 -9.16 13.07 50.44
N ALA A 310 -9.59 13.99 49.58
CA ALA A 310 -9.72 15.40 49.89
C ALA A 310 -10.67 15.64 51.08
N ALA A 311 -11.84 15.00 51.09
CA ALA A 311 -12.77 15.06 52.23
C ALA A 311 -12.13 14.55 53.53
N SER A 312 -11.39 13.44 53.46
CA SER A 312 -10.67 12.88 54.62
C SER A 312 -9.56 13.83 55.11
N MET A 313 -8.89 14.53 54.19
CA MET A 313 -7.87 15.53 54.52
C MET A 313 -8.47 16.77 55.16
N GLU A 314 -9.66 17.23 54.74
CA GLU A 314 -10.38 18.31 55.41
C GLU A 314 -10.76 17.93 56.86
N GLU A 315 -11.28 16.73 57.07
CA GLU A 315 -11.62 16.21 58.40
C GLU A 315 -10.36 16.08 59.29
N LEU A 316 -9.25 15.56 58.74
CA LEU A 316 -7.97 15.49 59.44
C LEU A 316 -7.44 16.88 59.79
N THR A 317 -7.50 17.83 58.86
CA THR A 317 -7.08 19.23 59.11
C THR A 317 -7.88 19.84 60.24
N SER A 318 -9.20 19.64 60.24
CA SER A 318 -10.09 20.11 61.30
C SER A 318 -9.72 19.50 62.65
N THR A 319 -9.48 18.19 62.70
CA THR A 319 -9.13 17.46 63.92
C THR A 319 -7.77 17.89 64.48
N VAL A 320 -6.77 18.08 63.63
CA VAL A 320 -5.43 18.56 64.03
C VAL A 320 -5.51 19.99 64.57
N ARG A 321 -6.28 20.88 63.91
CA ARG A 321 -6.52 22.24 64.42
C ARG A 321 -7.22 22.23 65.79
N GLN A 322 -8.24 21.38 65.94
CA GLN A 322 -8.93 21.21 67.21
C GLN A 322 -7.99 20.69 68.31
N ASN A 323 -7.10 19.76 67.99
CA ASN A 323 -6.09 19.26 68.93
C ASN A 323 -5.09 20.35 69.35
N ALA A 324 -4.64 21.18 68.42
CA ALA A 324 -3.77 22.33 68.73
C ALA A 324 -4.46 23.32 69.68
N ASP A 325 -5.72 23.66 69.42
CA ASP A 325 -6.51 24.54 70.28
C ASP A 325 -6.78 23.91 71.66
N ASN A 326 -7.10 22.62 71.71
CA ASN A 326 -7.28 21.90 72.96
C ASN A 326 -5.99 21.87 73.80
N ALA A 327 -4.84 21.62 73.16
CA ALA A 327 -3.54 21.64 73.83
C ALA A 327 -3.22 23.04 74.38
N ARG A 328 -3.52 24.09 73.60
CA ARG A 328 -3.36 25.48 74.04
C ARG A 328 -4.27 25.81 75.23
N GLN A 329 -5.53 25.39 75.21
CA GLN A 329 -6.46 25.58 76.33
C GLN A 329 -6.01 24.81 77.57
N ALA A 330 -5.62 23.54 77.42
CA ALA A 330 -5.10 22.72 78.50
C ALA A 330 -3.83 23.32 79.12
N ASN A 331 -2.95 23.92 78.30
CA ASN A 331 -1.78 24.64 78.77
C ASN A 331 -2.15 25.84 79.67
N VAL A 332 -3.16 26.63 79.27
CA VAL A 332 -3.66 27.74 80.10
C VAL A 332 -4.25 27.25 81.41
N LEU A 333 -5.03 26.17 81.39
CA LEU A 333 -5.58 25.54 82.59
C LEU A 333 -4.48 25.01 83.52
N ALA A 334 -3.45 24.35 82.96
CA ALA A 334 -2.31 23.85 83.72
C ALA A 334 -1.54 24.98 84.39
N LEU A 335 -1.25 26.08 83.68
CA LEU A 335 -0.61 27.26 84.26
C LEU A 335 -1.42 27.87 85.41
N SER A 336 -2.74 27.98 85.26
CA SER A 336 -3.63 28.46 86.32
C SER A 336 -3.64 27.51 87.54
N ALA A 337 -3.69 26.19 87.30
CA ALA A 337 -3.61 25.20 88.38
C ALA A 337 -2.25 25.25 89.10
N SER A 338 -1.15 25.47 88.38
CA SER A 338 0.19 25.65 88.97
C SER A 338 0.24 26.90 89.87
N GLU A 339 -0.36 28.01 89.44
CA GLU A 339 -0.45 29.23 90.24
C GLU A 339 -1.24 28.99 91.54
N VAL A 340 -2.38 28.29 91.46
CA VAL A 340 -3.18 27.93 92.64
C VAL A 340 -2.43 26.99 93.58
N ALA A 341 -1.76 25.96 93.04
CA ALA A 341 -0.95 25.04 93.84
C ALA A 341 0.24 25.77 94.52
N THR A 342 0.88 26.71 93.82
CA THR A 342 1.95 27.55 94.38
C THR A 342 1.43 28.43 95.52
N LYS A 343 0.28 29.09 95.34
CA LYS A 343 -0.38 29.85 96.42
C LYS A 343 -0.76 28.95 97.60
N GLY A 344 -1.26 27.74 97.32
CA GLY A 344 -1.56 26.73 98.34
C GLY A 344 -0.32 26.33 99.16
N GLY A 345 0.81 26.10 98.48
CA GLY A 345 2.10 25.83 99.13
C GLY A 345 2.56 26.97 100.04
N LEU A 346 2.41 28.23 99.61
CA LEU A 346 2.72 29.40 100.45
C LEU A 346 1.86 29.47 101.71
N VAL A 347 0.55 29.21 101.60
CA VAL A 347 -0.36 29.18 102.75
C VAL A 347 0.02 28.05 103.71
N VAL A 348 0.35 26.86 103.20
CA VAL A 348 0.80 25.74 104.04
C VAL A 348 2.10 26.06 104.76
N ALA A 349 3.07 26.69 104.08
CA ALA A 349 4.31 27.14 104.70
C ALA A 349 4.07 28.12 105.86
N GLN A 350 3.12 29.05 105.70
CA GLN A 350 2.72 29.98 106.76
C GLN A 350 2.04 29.26 107.95
N VAL A 351 1.27 28.20 107.68
CA VAL A 351 0.68 27.36 108.75
C VAL A 351 1.76 26.59 109.51
N VAL A 352 2.77 26.04 108.83
CA VAL A 352 3.92 25.37 109.46
C VAL A 352 4.68 26.34 110.37
N GLU A 353 4.94 27.57 109.91
CA GLU A 353 5.58 28.62 110.73
C GLU A 353 4.76 28.97 111.97
N THR A 354 3.44 29.08 111.82
CA THR A 354 2.52 29.35 112.92
C THR A 354 2.49 28.20 113.92
N MET A 355 2.44 26.95 113.46
CA MET A 355 2.51 25.75 114.32
C MET A 355 3.84 25.67 115.06
N GLY A 356 4.95 26.04 114.42
CA GLY A 356 6.26 26.16 115.06
C GLY A 356 6.27 27.19 116.19
N SER A 357 5.65 28.35 115.97
CA SER A 357 5.50 29.42 116.96
C SER A 357 4.60 29.00 118.14
N ILE A 358 3.52 28.28 117.86
CA ILE A 358 2.63 27.70 118.89
C ILE A 358 3.39 26.66 119.71
N ASN A 359 4.12 25.74 119.06
CA ASN A 359 4.91 24.71 119.73
C ASN A 359 5.98 25.33 120.66
N ALA A 360 6.69 26.36 120.18
CA ALA A 360 7.65 27.10 120.99
C ALA A 360 7.00 27.79 122.20
N SER A 361 5.83 28.42 121.99
CA SER A 361 5.07 29.07 123.06
C SER A 361 4.56 28.07 124.10
N SER A 362 4.04 26.92 123.66
CA SER A 362 3.58 25.85 124.55
C SER A 362 4.70 25.24 125.37
N LYS A 363 5.89 25.02 124.80
CA LYS A 363 7.09 24.59 125.56
C LYS A 363 7.47 25.60 126.64
N LYS A 364 7.45 26.89 126.31
CA LYS A 364 7.70 27.96 127.28
C LYS A 364 6.68 27.96 128.43
N ILE A 365 5.41 27.64 128.14
CA ILE A 365 4.38 27.46 129.19
C ILE A 365 4.74 26.26 130.07
N VAL A 366 5.14 25.11 129.51
CA VAL A 366 5.59 23.94 130.30
C VAL A 366 6.71 24.32 131.26
N ASP A 367 7.70 25.10 130.81
CA ASP A 367 8.81 25.57 131.63
C ASP A 367 8.32 26.48 132.78
N ILE A 368 7.40 27.41 132.49
CA ILE A 368 6.80 28.29 133.51
C ILE A 368 6.01 27.47 134.54
N ILE A 369 5.23 26.49 134.09
CA ILE A 369 4.44 25.62 134.98
C ILE A 369 5.37 24.77 135.86
N ALA A 370 6.52 24.31 135.34
CA ALA A 370 7.53 23.63 136.14
C ALA A 370 8.11 24.54 137.24
N VAL A 371 8.31 25.83 136.95
CA VAL A 371 8.70 26.81 137.98
C VAL A 371 7.59 27.01 139.02
N ILE A 372 6.33 27.10 138.60
CA ILE A 372 5.18 27.25 139.52
C ILE A 372 5.03 26.03 140.44
N ASP A 373 5.17 24.82 139.91
CA ASP A 373 5.19 23.58 140.70
C ASP A 373 6.37 23.58 141.70
N GLY A 374 7.54 24.03 141.26
CA GLY A 374 8.70 24.26 142.13
C GLY A 374 8.43 25.26 143.27
N ILE A 375 7.76 26.38 142.98
CA ILE A 375 7.35 27.39 143.99
C ILE A 375 6.30 26.79 144.94
N ALA A 376 5.33 26.04 144.43
CA ALA A 376 4.32 25.36 145.24
C ALA A 376 4.96 24.33 146.18
N PHE A 377 5.93 23.55 145.70
CA PHE A 377 6.71 22.63 146.53
C PHE A 377 7.51 23.37 147.61
N GLN A 378 8.24 24.43 147.25
CA GLN A 378 8.96 25.25 148.21
C GLN A 378 8.03 25.84 149.29
N THR A 379 6.86 26.35 148.87
CA THR A 379 5.83 26.92 149.76
C THR A 379 5.27 25.86 150.71
N ASN A 380 5.04 24.63 150.22
CA ASN A 380 4.59 23.49 151.03
C ASN A 380 5.63 23.10 152.09
N ILE A 381 6.93 23.13 151.76
CA ILE A 381 8.02 22.88 152.73
C ILE A 381 8.13 24.03 153.75
N LEU A 382 8.06 25.28 153.30
CA LEU A 382 8.03 26.46 154.18
C LEU A 382 6.85 26.42 155.17
N ALA A 383 5.67 26.08 154.68
CA ALA A 383 4.46 25.95 155.49
C ALA A 383 4.54 24.78 156.49
N LEU A 384 5.13 23.65 156.08
CA LEU A 384 5.42 22.54 156.99
C LEU A 384 6.39 22.95 158.10
N ASN A 385 7.49 23.63 157.75
CA ASN A 385 8.46 24.14 158.72
C ASN A 385 7.80 25.14 159.70
N ALA A 386 6.95 26.03 159.19
CA ALA A 386 6.19 26.97 160.01
C ALA A 386 5.18 26.28 160.93
N ALA A 387 4.50 25.23 160.46
CA ALA A 387 3.57 24.44 161.28
C ALA A 387 4.31 23.68 162.40
N VAL A 388 5.52 23.17 162.13
CA VAL A 388 6.39 22.53 163.13
C VAL A 388 6.84 23.54 164.19
N GLU A 389 7.30 24.73 163.79
CA GLU A 389 7.73 25.77 164.74
C GLU A 389 6.55 26.33 165.56
N ALA A 390 5.37 26.44 164.95
CA ALA A 390 4.13 26.80 165.64
C ALA A 390 3.70 25.76 166.68
N ALA A 391 3.86 24.46 166.39
CA ALA A 391 3.62 23.39 167.37
C ALA A 391 4.64 23.42 168.52
N ARG A 392 5.88 23.87 168.25
CA ARG A 392 6.95 24.04 169.24
C ARG A 392 6.69 25.19 170.22
N ALA A 393 5.95 26.22 169.80
CA ALA A 393 5.56 27.38 170.62
C ALA A 393 4.33 27.14 171.53
N GLY A 394 3.74 25.94 171.53
CA GLY A 394 2.61 25.57 172.40
C GLY A 394 1.34 26.40 172.15
N GLU A 395 0.61 26.78 173.21
CA GLU A 395 -0.67 27.51 173.09
C GLU A 395 -0.54 28.89 172.41
N GLN A 396 0.65 29.52 172.44
CA GLN A 396 0.88 30.82 171.78
C GLN A 396 1.02 30.71 170.26
N GLY A 397 1.35 29.51 169.73
CA GLY A 397 1.54 29.24 168.31
C GLY A 397 0.27 28.81 167.57
N ARG A 398 -0.85 28.64 168.27
CA ARG A 398 -2.08 28.02 167.73
C ARG A 398 -2.65 28.74 166.50
N GLY A 399 -2.68 30.06 166.51
CA GLY A 399 -3.11 30.87 165.35
C GLY A 399 -2.16 30.73 164.15
N PHE A 400 -0.85 30.69 164.40
CA PHE A 400 0.16 30.47 163.36
C PHE A 400 0.09 29.06 162.76
N ALA A 401 -0.20 28.03 163.56
CA ALA A 401 -0.36 26.66 163.09
C ALA A 401 -1.53 26.51 162.10
N VAL A 402 -2.66 27.21 162.35
CA VAL A 402 -3.81 27.22 161.43
C VAL A 402 -3.45 27.89 160.12
N VAL A 403 -2.81 29.06 160.17
CA VAL A 403 -2.35 29.76 158.95
C VAL A 403 -1.34 28.90 158.18
N ALA A 404 -0.40 28.25 158.87
CA ALA A 404 0.58 27.36 158.24
C ALA A 404 -0.09 26.15 157.57
N SER A 405 -1.11 25.56 158.19
CA SER A 405 -1.91 24.48 157.56
C SER A 405 -2.70 24.96 156.34
N GLU A 406 -3.26 26.17 156.37
CA GLU A 406 -4.00 26.76 155.25
C GLU A 406 -3.06 27.10 154.07
N VAL A 407 -1.89 27.69 154.35
CA VAL A 407 -0.84 27.93 153.34
C VAL A 407 -0.34 26.62 152.75
N ARG A 408 -0.20 25.56 153.56
CA ARG A 408 0.17 24.23 153.09
C ARG A 408 -0.90 23.63 152.18
N ASN A 409 -2.17 23.72 152.55
CA ASN A 409 -3.28 23.24 151.73
C ASN A 409 -3.33 23.99 150.39
N LEU A 410 -3.17 25.32 150.42
CA LEU A 410 -3.10 26.14 149.22
C LEU A 410 -1.91 25.75 148.32
N ALA A 411 -0.75 25.49 148.91
CA ALA A 411 0.43 25.04 148.18
C ALA A 411 0.20 23.66 147.50
N GLN A 412 -0.44 22.71 148.20
CA GLN A 412 -0.80 21.41 147.61
C GLN A 412 -1.85 21.55 146.50
N ARG A 413 -2.83 22.44 146.66
CA ARG A 413 -3.81 22.76 145.61
C ARG A 413 -3.15 23.40 144.38
N SER A 414 -2.20 24.32 144.58
CA SER A 414 -1.42 24.94 143.51
C SER A 414 -0.55 23.93 142.77
N ALA A 415 0.10 23.00 143.48
CA ALA A 415 0.86 21.92 142.85
C ALA A 415 -0.04 20.97 142.04
N GLY A 416 -1.23 20.62 142.58
CA GLY A 416 -2.23 19.83 141.85
C GLY A 416 -2.70 20.51 140.56
N ALA A 417 -3.05 21.80 140.63
CA ALA A 417 -3.44 22.59 139.46
C ALA A 417 -2.29 22.76 138.46
N ALA A 418 -1.06 22.99 138.93
CA ALA A 418 0.12 23.08 138.07
C ALA A 418 0.37 21.75 137.31
N LYS A 419 0.21 20.61 137.98
CA LYS A 419 0.32 19.29 137.34
C LYS A 419 -0.76 19.07 136.27
N GLU A 420 -2.01 19.43 136.57
CA GLU A 420 -3.12 19.31 135.62
C GLU A 420 -2.92 20.20 134.38
N ILE A 421 -2.46 21.45 134.57
CA ILE A 421 -2.08 22.34 133.46
C ILE A 421 -0.90 21.76 132.67
N LYS A 422 0.10 21.19 133.34
CA LYS A 422 1.26 20.56 132.68
C LYS A 422 0.83 19.41 131.78
N GLU A 423 -0.09 18.56 132.25
CA GLU A 423 -0.64 17.46 131.46
C GLU A 423 -1.43 17.98 130.24
N LEU A 424 -2.31 18.97 130.41
CA LEU A 424 -3.08 19.58 129.31
C LEU A 424 -2.19 20.27 128.26
N ILE A 425 -1.17 21.00 128.69
CA ILE A 425 -0.22 21.65 127.78
C ILE A 425 0.67 20.60 127.11
N GLY A 426 1.05 19.53 127.81
CA GLY A 426 1.78 18.39 127.24
C GLY A 426 1.00 17.73 126.08
N ASP A 427 -0.28 17.42 126.30
CA ASP A 427 -1.17 16.90 125.26
C ASP A 427 -1.33 17.90 124.09
N SER A 428 -1.41 19.20 124.39
CA SER A 428 -1.45 20.24 123.35
C SER A 428 -0.16 20.32 122.52
N VAL A 429 1.02 20.15 123.14
CA VAL A 429 2.31 20.10 122.43
C VAL A 429 2.36 18.90 121.50
N GLU A 430 1.93 17.71 121.96
CA GLU A 430 1.90 16.50 121.14
C GLU A 430 0.97 16.65 119.93
N LYS A 431 -0.23 17.21 120.13
CA LYS A 431 -1.18 17.50 119.04
C LYS A 431 -0.66 18.53 118.05
N VAL A 432 0.02 19.58 118.51
CA VAL A 432 0.63 20.59 117.64
C VAL A 432 1.81 20.00 116.86
N ASP A 433 2.64 19.14 117.47
CA ASP A 433 3.73 18.44 116.79
C ASP A 433 3.21 17.47 115.70
N SER A 434 2.17 16.70 116.01
CA SER A 434 1.48 15.84 115.05
C SER A 434 0.86 16.67 113.91
N GLY A 435 0.18 17.77 114.24
CA GLY A 435 -0.38 18.70 113.27
C GLY A 435 0.70 19.28 112.36
N ALA A 436 1.83 19.72 112.91
CA ALA A 436 2.97 20.25 112.16
C ALA A 436 3.53 19.24 111.15
N LYS A 437 3.64 17.96 111.52
CA LYS A 437 4.07 16.90 110.59
C LYS A 437 3.08 16.70 109.44
N LEU A 438 1.78 16.74 109.73
CA LEU A 438 0.74 16.61 108.70
C LEU A 438 0.73 17.78 107.72
N VAL A 439 0.90 19.02 108.19
CA VAL A 439 0.99 20.18 107.29
C VAL A 439 2.31 20.23 106.52
N ASP A 440 3.44 19.80 107.10
CA ASP A 440 4.70 19.66 106.38
C ASP A 440 4.59 18.66 105.22
N GLN A 441 3.98 17.49 105.49
CA GLN A 441 3.67 16.50 104.45
C GLN A 441 2.74 17.06 103.37
N ALA A 442 1.72 17.84 103.76
CA ALA A 442 0.84 18.51 102.80
C ALA A 442 1.61 19.52 101.94
N GLY A 443 2.61 20.21 102.50
CA GLY A 443 3.49 21.12 101.78
C GLY A 443 4.33 20.40 100.72
N LEU A 444 4.92 19.25 101.08
CA LEU A 444 5.64 18.40 100.12
C LEU A 444 4.73 17.91 98.98
N THR A 445 3.51 17.49 99.29
CA THR A 445 2.54 17.09 98.26
C THR A 445 2.16 18.25 97.34
N MET A 446 2.07 19.48 97.84
CA MET A 446 1.84 20.66 96.97
C MET A 446 3.02 20.89 96.01
N GLN A 447 4.27 20.69 96.46
CA GLN A 447 5.46 20.78 95.62
C GLN A 447 5.47 19.71 94.50
N GLU A 448 5.06 18.48 94.82
CA GLU A 448 4.89 17.40 93.85
C GLU A 448 3.79 17.68 92.83
N ILE A 449 2.68 18.30 93.26
CA ILE A 449 1.59 18.75 92.38
C ILE A 449 2.11 19.80 91.40
N VAL A 450 2.82 20.82 91.87
CA VAL A 450 3.40 21.86 90.99
C VAL A 450 4.34 21.23 89.95
N THR A 451 5.21 20.32 90.38
CA THR A 451 6.13 19.61 89.48
C THR A 451 5.39 18.77 88.44
N SER A 452 4.31 18.09 88.84
CA SER A 452 3.49 17.28 87.93
C SER A 452 2.73 18.15 86.93
N ILE A 453 2.22 19.31 87.36
CA ILE A 453 1.55 20.26 86.47
C ILE A 453 2.54 20.86 85.46
N HIS A 454 3.79 21.14 85.86
CA HIS A 454 4.84 21.55 84.92
C HIS A 454 5.05 20.52 83.80
N ARG A 455 5.11 19.22 84.13
CA ARG A 455 5.20 18.17 83.10
C ARG A 455 3.99 18.16 82.17
N VAL A 456 2.79 18.47 82.66
CA VAL A 456 1.60 18.59 81.79
C VAL A 456 1.75 19.77 80.82
N THR A 457 2.20 20.92 81.31
CA THR A 457 2.49 22.11 80.49
C THR A 457 3.51 21.80 79.39
N ASP A 458 4.60 21.09 79.71
CA ASP A 458 5.62 20.69 78.73
C ASP A 458 5.03 19.78 77.64
N ILE A 459 4.24 18.76 78.03
CA ILE A 459 3.56 17.86 77.07
C ILE A 459 2.58 18.64 76.18
N MET A 460 1.83 19.61 76.73
CA MET A 460 0.94 20.44 75.92
C MET A 460 1.71 21.32 74.92
N GLY A 461 2.91 21.80 75.29
CA GLY A 461 3.82 22.50 74.39
C GLY A 461 4.30 21.62 73.24
N GLU A 462 4.70 20.38 73.53
CA GLU A 462 5.08 19.39 72.52
C GLU A 462 3.91 19.05 71.57
N ILE A 463 2.70 18.83 72.10
CA ILE A 463 1.50 18.56 71.28
C ILE A 463 1.18 19.74 70.36
N THR A 464 1.30 20.97 70.87
CA THR A 464 1.05 22.18 70.06
C THR A 464 2.04 22.28 68.90
N THR A 465 3.33 22.02 69.17
CA THR A 465 4.39 22.03 68.15
C THR A 465 4.17 20.92 67.12
N ALA A 466 3.91 19.70 67.57
CA ALA A 466 3.63 18.56 66.69
C ALA A 466 2.37 18.79 65.83
N SER A 467 1.33 19.39 66.39
CA SER A 467 0.10 19.72 65.63
C SER A 467 0.35 20.79 64.56
N ALA A 468 1.23 21.75 64.83
CA ALA A 468 1.64 22.75 63.84
C ALA A 468 2.44 22.10 62.67
N GLU A 469 3.36 21.20 62.98
CA GLU A 469 4.08 20.42 61.95
C GLU A 469 3.13 19.52 61.14
N GLN A 470 2.18 18.85 61.80
CA GLN A 470 1.15 18.06 61.11
C GLN A 470 0.30 18.91 60.18
N THR A 471 -0.07 20.13 60.59
CA THR A 471 -0.84 21.05 59.73
C THR A 471 -0.04 21.40 58.47
N ALA A 472 1.24 21.74 58.62
CA ALA A 472 2.11 22.03 57.47
C ALA A 472 2.28 20.82 56.55
N GLY A 473 2.42 19.61 57.12
CA GLY A 473 2.48 18.37 56.34
C GLY A 473 1.16 18.06 55.60
N ILE A 474 0.02 18.33 56.24
CA ILE A 474 -1.30 18.20 55.61
C ILE A 474 -1.46 19.20 54.46
N ASP A 475 -1.02 20.44 54.61
CA ASP A 475 -1.08 21.44 53.53
C ASP A 475 -0.30 20.98 52.29
N GLN A 476 0.88 20.38 52.48
CA GLN A 476 1.66 19.78 51.38
C GLN A 476 0.96 18.60 50.71
N ILE A 477 0.32 17.73 51.50
CA ILE A 477 -0.48 16.63 50.94
C ILE A 477 -1.67 17.19 50.15
N ASN A 478 -2.30 18.25 50.63
CA ASN A 478 -3.42 18.88 49.95
C ASN A 478 -3.01 19.48 48.59
N GLU A 479 -1.83 20.11 48.52
CA GLU A 479 -1.25 20.58 47.25
C GLU A 479 -0.98 19.41 46.28
N ALA A 480 -0.43 18.30 46.78
CA ALA A 480 -0.20 17.10 45.99
C ALA A 480 -1.51 16.46 45.47
N VAL A 481 -2.56 16.44 46.29
CA VAL A 481 -3.91 15.97 45.89
C VAL A 481 -4.48 16.89 44.80
N GLY A 482 -4.31 18.21 44.92
CA GLY A 482 -4.70 19.17 43.88
C GLY A 482 -3.97 18.97 42.55
N GLN A 483 -2.67 18.67 42.59
CA GLN A 483 -1.92 18.31 41.38
C GLN A 483 -2.40 16.99 40.77
N MET A 484 -2.68 15.98 41.60
CA MET A 484 -3.26 14.72 41.12
C MET A 484 -4.62 14.93 40.46
N ASP A 485 -5.48 15.77 41.01
CA ASP A 485 -6.77 16.12 40.40
C ASP A 485 -6.58 16.78 39.02
N SER A 486 -5.66 17.74 38.91
CA SER A 486 -5.34 18.38 37.63
C SER A 486 -4.87 17.37 36.57
N ILE A 487 -4.01 16.41 36.94
CA ILE A 487 -3.55 15.35 36.03
C ILE A 487 -4.72 14.41 35.69
N THR A 488 -5.57 14.08 36.65
CA THR A 488 -6.76 13.26 36.44
C THR A 488 -7.71 13.93 35.44
N GLN A 489 -7.95 15.23 35.53
CA GLN A 489 -8.75 15.98 34.54
C GLN A 489 -8.06 16.02 33.17
N GLN A 490 -6.73 16.20 33.11
CA GLN A 490 -5.99 16.15 31.86
C GLN A 490 -6.08 14.76 31.20
N ASN A 491 -6.06 13.69 32.00
CA ASN A 491 -6.26 12.32 31.50
C ASN A 491 -7.64 12.13 30.88
N VAL A 492 -8.69 12.75 31.43
CA VAL A 492 -10.03 12.72 30.81
C VAL A 492 -10.00 13.34 29.42
N ALA A 493 -9.38 14.51 29.28
CA ALA A 493 -9.26 15.18 27.99
C ALA A 493 -8.45 14.34 26.98
N LEU A 494 -7.33 13.75 27.42
CA LEU A 494 -6.51 12.87 26.57
C LEU A 494 -7.24 11.60 26.15
N VAL A 495 -8.06 11.02 27.04
CA VAL A 495 -8.88 9.84 26.73
C VAL A 495 -9.93 10.17 25.68
N GLU A 496 -10.60 11.32 25.78
CA GLU A 496 -11.55 11.80 24.77
C GLU A 496 -10.86 12.03 23.41
N GLU A 497 -9.72 12.71 23.39
CA GLU A 497 -8.95 12.97 22.17
C GLU A 497 -8.48 11.67 21.51
N ALA A 498 -7.93 10.74 22.29
CA ALA A 498 -7.47 9.46 21.77
C ALA A 498 -8.64 8.56 21.32
N ALA A 499 -9.83 8.67 21.94
CA ALA A 499 -11.01 7.95 21.50
C ALA A 499 -11.53 8.49 20.16
N ALA A 500 -11.52 9.82 19.99
CA ALA A 500 -11.84 10.47 18.72
C ALA A 500 -10.84 10.07 17.62
N ALA A 501 -9.54 10.06 17.92
CA ALA A 501 -8.50 9.65 16.98
C ALA A 501 -8.64 8.17 16.57
N ALA A 502 -8.92 7.27 17.51
CA ALA A 502 -9.18 5.86 17.22
C ALA A 502 -10.43 5.68 16.33
N GLY A 503 -11.50 6.45 16.59
CA GLY A 503 -12.69 6.48 15.74
C GLY A 503 -12.40 6.92 14.30
N LEU A 504 -11.62 7.99 14.13
CA LEU A 504 -11.19 8.47 12.81
C LEU A 504 -10.33 7.45 12.06
N LEU A 505 -9.39 6.78 12.75
CA LEU A 505 -8.58 5.71 12.16
C LEU A 505 -9.45 4.54 11.70
N GLN A 506 -10.47 4.18 12.46
CA GLN A 506 -11.40 3.11 12.09
C GLN A 506 -12.26 3.50 10.88
N GLU A 507 -12.73 4.75 10.80
CA GLU A 507 -13.45 5.27 9.62
C GLU A 507 -12.55 5.31 8.38
N GLN A 508 -11.30 5.79 8.53
CA GLN A 508 -10.34 5.84 7.44
C GLN A 508 -9.99 4.44 6.93
N ALA A 509 -9.82 3.47 7.84
CA ALA A 509 -9.63 2.08 7.50
C ALA A 509 -10.86 1.52 6.76
N GLY A 510 -12.07 1.76 7.24
CA GLY A 510 -13.31 1.38 6.55
C GLY A 510 -13.39 1.94 5.13
N THR A 511 -13.02 3.21 4.95
CA THR A 511 -12.96 3.87 3.64
C THR A 511 -11.93 3.24 2.72
N LEU A 512 -10.72 2.96 3.21
CA LEU A 512 -9.67 2.28 2.43
C LEU A 512 -10.12 0.89 1.99
N THR A 513 -10.71 0.09 2.90
CA THR A 513 -11.30 -1.22 2.58
C THR A 513 -12.35 -1.10 1.48
N GLN A 514 -13.22 -0.09 1.55
CA GLN A 514 -14.24 0.15 0.53
C GLN A 514 -13.63 0.50 -0.82
N VAL A 515 -12.60 1.36 -0.87
CA VAL A 515 -11.91 1.75 -2.10
C VAL A 515 -11.23 0.54 -2.76
N VAL A 516 -10.53 -0.29 -1.98
CA VAL A 516 -9.87 -1.49 -2.51
C VAL A 516 -10.81 -2.68 -2.71
N SER A 517 -12.07 -2.59 -2.27
CA SER A 517 -13.09 -3.64 -2.46
C SER A 517 -13.48 -3.82 -3.92
N VAL A 518 -13.32 -2.77 -4.74
CA VAL A 518 -13.58 -2.79 -6.19
C VAL A 518 -12.69 -3.83 -6.88
N PHE A 519 -11.47 -4.05 -6.35
CA PHE A 519 -10.54 -5.02 -6.91
C PHE A 519 -10.87 -6.46 -6.49
N LYS A 520 -11.03 -7.37 -7.46
CA LYS A 520 -11.28 -8.80 -7.22
C LYS A 520 -9.95 -9.55 -7.25
N LEU A 521 -9.66 -10.30 -6.19
CA LEU A 521 -8.44 -11.10 -6.05
C LEU A 521 -8.75 -12.60 -6.10
N ASP A 522 -7.89 -13.37 -6.77
CA ASP A 522 -7.96 -14.84 -6.73
C ASP A 522 -7.79 -15.32 -5.29
N GLY A 523 -8.74 -16.11 -4.80
CA GLY A 523 -8.76 -16.54 -3.41
C GLY A 523 -9.60 -15.68 -2.48
N SER A 524 -10.44 -14.76 -2.99
CA SER A 524 -11.65 -14.33 -2.29
C SER A 524 -12.66 -15.49 -2.19
N ARG A 525 -12.25 -16.58 -1.51
CA ARG A 525 -13.18 -17.39 -0.74
C ARG A 525 -13.85 -16.39 0.18
N ALA A 526 -15.18 -16.29 0.05
CA ALA A 526 -16.02 -15.45 0.88
C ALA A 526 -15.47 -15.43 2.31
N PRO A 527 -15.41 -14.25 2.97
CA PRO A 527 -15.01 -14.20 4.36
C PRO A 527 -15.88 -15.22 5.08
N VAL A 528 -15.26 -16.27 5.62
CA VAL A 528 -15.93 -17.16 6.53
C VAL A 528 -16.42 -16.23 7.61
N ALA A 529 -17.73 -15.97 7.61
CA ALA A 529 -18.41 -15.12 8.54
C ALA A 529 -17.76 -15.40 9.89
N ALA A 530 -17.07 -14.38 10.41
CA ALA A 530 -16.34 -14.47 11.67
C ALA A 530 -17.24 -15.25 12.61
N ALA A 531 -16.80 -16.47 12.95
CA ALA A 531 -17.47 -17.26 13.94
C ALA A 531 -17.52 -16.35 15.15
N ARG A 532 -18.71 -15.81 15.40
CA ARG A 532 -19.01 -15.00 16.57
C ARG A 532 -18.37 -15.75 17.71
N HIS A 533 -17.30 -15.18 18.26
CA HIS A 533 -16.76 -15.66 19.51
C HIS A 533 -17.95 -15.63 20.45
N ALA A 534 -18.47 -16.83 20.75
CA ALA A 534 -19.44 -16.99 21.81
C ALA A 534 -18.83 -16.31 23.03
N PRO A 535 -19.59 -15.49 23.78
CA PRO A 535 -19.04 -14.81 24.94
C PRO A 535 -18.50 -15.90 25.85
N GLN A 536 -17.18 -15.92 26.05
CA GLN A 536 -16.56 -16.74 27.07
C GLN A 536 -17.18 -16.30 28.38
N ARG A 537 -18.06 -17.17 28.87
CA ARG A 537 -18.78 -17.06 30.12
C ARG A 537 -17.75 -16.73 31.20
N LYS A 538 -17.87 -15.53 31.80
CA LYS A 538 -17.06 -15.09 32.94
C LYS A 538 -16.98 -16.26 33.94
N ALA A 539 -15.77 -16.77 34.16
CA ALA A 539 -15.52 -17.74 35.21
C ALA A 539 -15.86 -17.08 36.54
N ALA A 540 -16.75 -17.71 37.30
CA ALA A 540 -17.06 -17.30 38.66
C ALA A 540 -15.78 -17.39 39.53
N PRO A 541 -15.61 -16.50 40.52
CA PRO A 541 -14.45 -16.55 41.39
C PRO A 541 -14.50 -17.82 42.25
N VAL A 542 -13.47 -18.66 42.12
CA VAL A 542 -13.28 -19.83 42.97
C VAL A 542 -12.76 -19.33 44.32
N ALA A 543 -13.59 -19.48 45.36
CA ALA A 543 -13.17 -19.26 46.74
C ALA A 543 -12.02 -20.22 47.13
N PRO A 544 -11.04 -19.77 47.94
CA PRO A 544 -9.90 -20.61 48.29
C PRO A 544 -10.34 -21.68 49.30
N ARG A 545 -10.24 -22.94 48.88
CA ARG A 545 -10.47 -24.11 49.74
C ARG A 545 -9.17 -24.42 50.49
N LEU A 546 -9.14 -24.09 51.78
CA LEU A 546 -8.13 -24.57 52.71
C LEU A 546 -8.20 -26.10 52.78
N ALA A 547 -7.15 -26.78 52.35
CA ALA A 547 -7.01 -28.23 52.47
C ALA A 547 -5.69 -28.57 53.17
N GLY A 548 -5.84 -29.02 54.42
CA GLY A 548 -5.32 -30.31 54.88
C GLY A 548 -3.81 -30.52 54.88
N LEU A 549 -3.25 -30.41 56.09
CA LEU A 549 -2.00 -31.04 56.52
C LEU A 549 -1.95 -32.53 56.12
N GLY A 550 -0.88 -32.92 55.43
CA GLY A 550 -0.61 -34.30 55.06
C GLY A 550 0.89 -34.58 54.85
N ALA A 551 1.46 -35.23 55.87
CA ALA A 551 2.73 -35.94 56.02
C ALA A 551 3.77 -36.03 54.87
N ALA A 552 5.03 -35.95 55.31
CA ALA A 552 6.28 -35.93 54.57
C ALA A 552 6.75 -37.27 53.98
N ALA A 553 7.61 -37.19 52.95
CA ALA A 553 8.73 -38.11 52.69
C ALA A 553 9.88 -37.38 51.93
N PRO A 554 11.15 -37.82 52.04
CA PRO A 554 12.29 -36.89 52.04
C PRO A 554 13.18 -36.86 50.79
N ARG A 555 13.83 -35.69 50.62
CA ARG A 555 15.16 -35.36 50.06
C ARG A 555 15.52 -35.79 48.61
N LYS A 556 15.95 -34.79 47.83
CA LYS A 556 17.32 -34.72 47.28
C LYS A 556 17.80 -33.26 47.22
N ALA A 557 18.98 -33.02 47.79
CA ALA A 557 19.66 -31.73 47.82
C ALA A 557 20.28 -31.43 46.45
N VAL A 558 20.06 -30.22 45.94
CA VAL A 558 20.81 -29.65 44.80
C VAL A 558 21.45 -28.36 45.30
N ALA A 559 22.76 -28.26 45.08
CA ALA A 559 23.64 -27.19 45.55
C ALA A 559 23.31 -25.82 44.94
N PRO A 560 23.64 -24.71 45.63
CA PRO A 560 23.33 -23.36 45.16
C PRO A 560 24.28 -22.92 44.03
N ARG A 561 23.69 -22.30 43.01
CA ARG A 561 24.41 -21.64 41.90
C ARG A 561 24.77 -20.21 42.32
N PRO A 562 25.99 -19.71 42.02
CA PRO A 562 26.47 -18.44 42.56
C PRO A 562 25.88 -17.20 41.87
N ALA A 563 25.85 -16.10 42.63
CA ALA A 563 25.39 -14.77 42.23
C ALA A 563 26.24 -14.12 41.11
N PRO A 564 25.65 -13.26 40.26
CA PRO A 564 26.40 -12.56 39.23
C PRO A 564 27.27 -11.45 39.82
N GLN A 565 28.55 -11.45 39.43
CA GLN A 565 29.56 -10.47 39.79
C GLN A 565 29.27 -9.09 39.18
N LYS A 566 29.49 -8.05 40.00
CA LYS A 566 29.61 -6.64 39.62
C LYS A 566 30.66 -6.48 38.51
N ARG A 567 30.27 -5.88 37.39
CA ARG A 567 31.20 -5.32 36.41
C ARG A 567 31.72 -3.98 36.94
N THR A 568 33.04 -3.89 37.04
CA THR A 568 33.79 -2.65 37.27
C THR A 568 33.75 -1.78 36.03
N ALA A 569 33.52 -0.49 36.25
CA ALA A 569 33.58 0.57 35.25
C ALA A 569 34.99 0.71 34.67
N SER A 570 35.07 0.88 33.34
CA SER A 570 36.23 1.41 32.65
C SER A 570 35.80 2.70 31.95
N THR A 571 36.54 3.75 32.27
CA THR A 571 36.56 5.08 31.67
C THR A 571 36.95 5.06 30.19
N ALA A 572 36.26 5.84 29.35
CA ALA A 572 36.83 6.85 28.42
C ALA A 572 35.89 7.15 27.22
N ALA A 573 35.93 8.42 26.81
CA ALA A 573 35.52 9.03 25.53
C ALA A 573 34.12 9.69 25.43
N GLU A 574 34.15 11.00 25.67
CA GLU A 574 33.57 12.18 24.96
C GLU A 574 32.85 12.01 23.60
N SER A 575 32.05 13.05 23.28
CA SER A 575 31.22 13.34 22.08
C SER A 575 29.88 12.59 22.03
N ASP A 576 28.70 13.16 21.79
CA ASP A 576 28.25 14.48 21.34
C ASP A 576 26.75 14.59 21.69
N TRP A 577 26.28 15.77 22.10
CA TRP A 577 24.86 16.12 22.09
C TRP A 577 24.73 17.46 21.33
N GLU A 578 24.09 17.42 20.16
CA GLU A 578 23.50 18.56 19.47
C GLU A 578 22.05 18.24 19.08
N GLU A 579 21.19 19.22 19.34
CA GLU A 579 19.81 19.52 18.91
C GLU A 579 19.05 18.53 18.01
N PHE A 580 17.80 18.20 18.41
CA PHE A 580 16.56 18.66 17.76
C PHE A 580 15.34 18.43 18.66
#